data_AF-A0A7J3SAQ2-F1
#
_entry.id   AF-A0A7J3SAQ2-F1
#
_cell.length_a   1.000
_cell.length_b   1.000
_cell.length_c   1.000
_cell.angle_alpha   90.00
_cell.angle_beta   90.00
_cell.angle_gamma   90.00
#
_symmetry.space_group_name_H-M   'P 1'
#
loop_
_entity.id
_entity.type
_entity.pdbx_description
1 polymer ?
#
loop_
_entity_poly.entity_id
_entity_poly.type
_entity_poly.pdbx_seq_one_letter_code
_entity_poly.pdbx_strand_id
1 'polypeptide(L)'
;MLENRIKQWLSEEGILGQIVDDENANFHFIVKYPEDHVIDIIQPRGRKDLVLVVCATSVSPEHLSKIRELSESKKEEFLWQIRFSLNKFLVDFQLEHPGNVLESYLVTDEIYSDALTKDRLISTIKKVFKAKLHVLWLIQKRFGEKEDIHEDTMYV
;
A
#
# COMPACT_ATOMS: atom_id res chain seq x y z
N MET A 1 12.55 -24.08 -6.28
CA MET A 1 12.30 -23.58 -4.90
C MET A 1 11.27 -22.45 -4.97
N LEU A 2 10.61 -22.12 -3.86
CA LEU A 2 9.51 -21.13 -3.79
C LEU A 2 9.90 -19.77 -4.39
N GLU A 3 11.06 -19.26 -3.98
CA GLU A 3 11.68 -18.03 -4.48
C GLU A 3 11.71 -17.96 -6.02
N ASN A 4 12.30 -18.97 -6.67
CA ASN A 4 12.41 -19.01 -8.14
C ASN A 4 11.05 -18.97 -8.83
N ARG A 5 10.03 -19.63 -8.26
CA ARG A 5 8.67 -19.63 -8.83
C ARG A 5 8.06 -18.23 -8.77
N ILE A 6 8.15 -17.57 -7.61
CA ILE A 6 7.62 -16.22 -7.42
C ILE A 6 8.37 -15.22 -8.32
N LYS A 7 9.71 -15.28 -8.31
CA LYS A 7 10.55 -14.43 -9.17
C LYS A 7 10.18 -14.58 -10.64
N GLN A 8 9.99 -15.81 -11.11
CA GLN A 8 9.57 -16.08 -12.49
C GLN A 8 8.21 -15.45 -12.79
N TRP A 9 7.19 -15.66 -11.95
CA TRP A 9 5.86 -15.08 -12.18
C TRP A 9 5.88 -13.56 -12.19
N LEU A 10 6.59 -12.91 -11.26
CA LEU A 10 6.73 -11.46 -11.22
C LEU A 10 7.45 -10.92 -12.48
N SER A 11 8.41 -11.68 -13.01
CA SER A 11 9.13 -11.33 -14.25
C SER A 11 8.24 -11.49 -15.48
N GLU A 12 7.45 -12.56 -15.56
CA GLU A 12 6.49 -12.81 -16.65
C GLU A 12 5.42 -11.70 -16.73
N GLU A 13 4.99 -11.16 -15.60
CA GLU A 13 4.05 -10.03 -15.53
C GLU A 13 4.74 -8.67 -15.76
N GLY A 14 6.07 -8.63 -15.89
CA GLY A 14 6.83 -7.39 -16.10
C GLY A 14 6.87 -6.43 -14.91
N ILE A 15 6.54 -6.91 -13.70
CA ILE A 15 6.42 -6.09 -12.48
C ILE A 15 7.61 -6.26 -11.51
N LEU A 16 8.50 -7.22 -11.75
CA LEU A 16 9.70 -7.40 -10.92
C LEU A 16 10.63 -6.19 -11.08
N GLY A 17 10.90 -5.47 -9.99
CA GLY A 17 11.77 -4.30 -9.97
C GLY A 17 13.19 -4.64 -9.53
N GLN A 18 13.37 -4.93 -8.24
CA GLN A 18 14.69 -5.17 -7.64
C GLN A 18 14.66 -6.38 -6.70
N ILE A 19 15.83 -6.96 -6.46
CA ILE A 19 16.05 -8.00 -5.45
C ILE A 19 16.87 -7.35 -4.34
N VAL A 20 16.38 -7.45 -3.11
CA VAL A 20 16.98 -6.83 -1.93
C VAL A 20 17.70 -7.89 -1.12
N ASP A 21 18.89 -7.56 -0.65
CA ASP A 21 19.61 -8.36 0.36
C ASP A 21 19.12 -7.93 1.75
N ASP A 22 18.22 -8.72 2.33
CA ASP A 22 17.62 -8.47 3.65
C ASP A 22 17.96 -9.62 4.60
N GLU A 23 18.72 -9.32 5.66
CA GLU A 23 19.14 -10.28 6.68
C GLU A 23 17.96 -10.94 7.43
N ASN A 24 16.79 -10.30 7.41
CA ASN A 24 15.57 -10.75 8.07
C ASN A 24 14.63 -11.51 7.13
N ALA A 25 15.01 -11.71 5.86
CA ALA A 25 14.22 -12.44 4.88
C ALA A 25 14.98 -13.63 4.29
N ASN A 26 14.26 -14.68 3.91
CA ASN A 26 14.81 -15.71 3.02
C ASN A 26 14.94 -15.17 1.59
N PHE A 27 14.00 -14.30 1.18
CA PHE A 27 14.09 -13.49 -0.03
C PHE A 27 13.24 -12.24 0.11
N HIS A 28 13.63 -11.17 -0.56
CA HIS A 28 12.90 -9.91 -0.63
C HIS A 28 12.96 -9.37 -2.06
N PHE A 29 11.78 -9.25 -2.69
CA PHE A 29 11.62 -8.64 -4.00
C PHE A 29 10.86 -7.32 -3.90
N ILE A 30 11.37 -6.30 -4.58
CA ILE A 30 10.63 -5.07 -4.85
C ILE A 30 9.89 -5.25 -6.16
N VAL A 31 8.59 -5.03 -6.11
CA VAL A 31 7.66 -5.06 -7.25
C VAL A 31 7.17 -3.64 -7.53
N LYS A 32 7.07 -3.33 -8.82
CA LYS A 32 6.52 -2.08 -9.35
C LYS A 32 5.11 -2.34 -9.88
N TYR A 33 4.09 -1.98 -9.11
CA TYR A 33 2.71 -2.20 -9.50
C TYR A 33 1.71 -1.25 -8.81
N PRO A 34 0.82 -0.58 -9.59
CA PRO A 34 0.95 -0.26 -11.01
C PRO A 34 2.02 0.82 -11.22
N GLU A 35 2.60 0.85 -12.42
CA GLU A 35 3.62 1.84 -12.80
C GLU A 35 4.77 1.88 -11.77
N ASP A 36 5.05 3.02 -11.16
CA ASP A 36 6.17 3.20 -10.23
C ASP A 36 5.80 2.97 -8.74
N HIS A 37 4.59 2.48 -8.45
CA HIS A 37 4.23 2.15 -7.07
C HIS A 37 5.00 0.92 -6.57
N VAL A 38 5.68 1.10 -5.44
CA VAL A 38 6.50 0.07 -4.81
C VAL A 38 5.66 -0.80 -3.86
N ILE A 39 5.81 -2.12 -4.03
CA ILE A 39 5.24 -3.16 -3.16
C ILE A 39 6.35 -4.19 -2.91
N ASP A 40 6.51 -4.58 -1.65
CA ASP A 40 7.49 -5.56 -1.24
C ASP A 40 6.87 -6.96 -1.17
N ILE A 41 7.57 -7.94 -1.75
CA ILE A 41 7.24 -9.36 -1.64
C ILE A 41 8.34 -10.03 -0.83
N ILE A 42 8.02 -10.39 0.41
CA ILE A 42 9.00 -10.81 1.40
C ILE A 42 8.65 -12.21 1.88
N GLN A 43 9.63 -13.11 1.96
CA GLN A 43 9.49 -14.28 2.82
C GLN A 43 10.34 -14.07 4.08
N PRO A 44 9.73 -13.94 5.27
CA PRO A 44 10.47 -13.75 6.50
C PRO A 44 11.42 -14.91 6.81
N ARG A 45 12.57 -14.58 7.40
CA ARG A 45 13.55 -15.58 7.83
C ARG A 45 12.92 -16.52 8.85
N GLY A 46 13.13 -17.82 8.66
CA GLY A 46 12.55 -18.86 9.51
C GLY A 46 11.07 -19.19 9.24
N ARG A 47 10.37 -18.47 8.35
CA ARG A 47 8.98 -18.77 7.94
C ARG A 47 8.92 -19.22 6.48
N LYS A 48 9.24 -20.50 6.24
CA LYS A 48 9.40 -21.06 4.88
C LYS A 48 8.10 -21.26 4.11
N ASP A 49 6.98 -21.29 4.81
CA ASP A 49 5.63 -21.54 4.29
C ASP A 49 4.83 -20.27 4.05
N LEU A 50 5.40 -19.09 4.29
CA LEU A 50 4.73 -17.80 4.25
C LEU A 50 5.39 -16.86 3.23
N VAL A 51 4.56 -16.07 2.56
CA VAL A 51 4.96 -14.92 1.73
C VAL A 51 4.11 -13.73 2.14
N LEU A 52 4.76 -12.61 2.42
CA LEU A 52 4.13 -11.33 2.72
C LEU A 52 4.11 -10.46 1.48
N VAL A 53 3.00 -9.77 1.28
CA VAL A 53 2.86 -8.69 0.30
C VAL A 53 2.62 -7.41 1.10
N VAL A 54 3.56 -6.49 1.04
CA VAL A 54 3.65 -5.33 1.93
C VAL A 54 3.71 -4.05 1.11
N CYS A 55 2.93 -3.05 1.49
CA CYS A 55 3.00 -1.71 0.90
C CYS A 55 3.04 -0.67 2.01
N ALA A 56 4.20 -0.08 2.23
CA ALA A 56 4.40 1.06 3.12
C ALA A 56 4.14 2.36 2.37
N THR A 57 3.37 3.28 2.96
CA THR A 57 3.10 4.59 2.38
C THR A 57 3.25 5.68 3.43
N SER A 58 4.11 6.66 3.14
CA SER A 58 4.22 7.90 3.92
C SER A 58 3.27 8.96 3.38
N VAL A 59 2.63 9.72 4.26
CA VAL A 59 1.79 10.86 3.87
C VAL A 59 2.71 12.05 3.55
N SER A 60 2.41 12.77 2.46
CA SER A 60 3.25 13.90 2.04
C SER A 60 3.24 15.03 3.08
N PRO A 61 4.32 15.82 3.20
CA PRO A 61 4.38 16.95 4.13
C PRO A 61 3.23 17.95 3.96
N GLU A 62 2.79 18.17 2.72
CA GLU A 62 1.65 19.04 2.39
C GLU A 62 0.34 18.54 3.01
N HIS A 63 0.02 17.25 2.82
CA HIS A 63 -1.18 16.66 3.42
C HIS A 63 -1.06 16.59 4.95
N LEU A 64 0.13 16.37 5.51
CA LEU A 64 0.35 16.37 6.96
C LEU A 64 0.01 17.72 7.58
N SER A 65 0.43 18.82 6.97
CA SER A 65 0.10 20.16 7.43
C SER A 65 -1.41 20.37 7.49
N LYS A 66 -2.13 19.96 6.42
CA LYS A 66 -3.60 20.04 6.36
C LYS A 66 -4.31 19.16 7.41
N ILE A 67 -3.77 17.99 7.73
CA ILE A 67 -4.28 17.13 8.82
C ILE A 67 -4.06 17.78 10.18
N ARG A 68 -2.91 18.44 10.40
CA ARG A 68 -2.59 19.10 11.68
C ARG A 68 -3.52 20.26 12.00
N GLU A 69 -4.02 20.96 10.97
CA GLU A 69 -4.97 22.07 11.07
C GLU A 69 -6.38 21.64 11.50
N LEU A 70 -6.71 20.34 11.41
CA LEU A 70 -8.00 19.84 11.88
C LEU A 70 -8.13 19.93 13.40
N SER A 71 -9.37 20.05 13.89
CA SER A 71 -9.66 19.82 15.30
C SER A 71 -9.38 18.35 15.69
N GLU A 72 -9.08 18.09 16.96
CA GLU A 72 -8.82 16.73 17.47
C GLU A 72 -9.94 15.75 17.13
N SER A 73 -11.21 16.17 17.27
CA SER A 73 -12.37 15.36 16.88
C SER A 73 -12.38 14.99 15.39
N LYS A 74 -11.94 15.90 14.52
CA LYS A 74 -11.88 15.68 13.06
C LYS A 74 -10.69 14.82 12.65
N LYS A 75 -9.58 14.89 13.38
CA LYS A 75 -8.44 13.96 13.22
C LYS A 75 -8.85 12.55 13.60
N GLU A 76 -9.50 12.39 14.74
CA GLU A 76 -9.99 11.08 15.20
C GLU A 76 -11.02 10.48 14.23
N GLU A 77 -12.01 11.27 13.80
CA GLU A 77 -13.00 10.87 12.80
C GLU A 77 -12.33 10.38 11.50
N PHE A 78 -11.30 11.08 11.05
CA PHE A 78 -10.55 10.71 9.85
C PHE A 78 -9.79 9.39 10.01
N LEU A 79 -9.16 9.15 11.16
CA LEU A 79 -8.51 7.86 11.45
C LEU A 79 -9.52 6.71 11.50
N TRP A 80 -10.69 6.90 12.12
CA TRP A 80 -11.75 5.89 12.11
C TRP A 80 -12.26 5.59 10.71
N GLN A 81 -12.43 6.61 9.87
CA GLN A 81 -12.79 6.43 8.47
C GLN A 81 -11.77 5.54 7.73
N ILE A 82 -10.48 5.72 7.98
CA ILE A 82 -9.42 4.90 7.38
C ILE A 82 -9.47 3.46 7.90
N ARG A 83 -9.57 3.27 9.22
CA ARG A 83 -9.67 1.93 9.84
C ARG A 83 -10.83 1.12 9.25
N PHE A 84 -12.03 1.72 9.22
CA PHE A 84 -13.21 1.05 8.65
C PHE A 84 -13.11 0.84 7.14
N SER A 85 -12.38 1.70 6.44
CA SER A 85 -12.15 1.51 5.01
C SER A 85 -11.23 0.34 4.74
N LEU A 86 -10.06 0.30 5.39
CA LEU A 86 -9.06 -0.75 5.22
C LEU A 86 -9.59 -2.12 5.65
N ASN A 87 -10.36 -2.19 6.75
CA ASN A 87 -10.95 -3.43 7.25
C ASN A 87 -11.88 -4.14 6.23
N LYS A 88 -12.42 -3.41 5.25
CA LYS A 88 -13.27 -3.99 4.19
C LYS A 88 -12.48 -4.72 3.10
N PHE A 89 -11.17 -4.47 2.99
CA PHE A 89 -10.33 -5.09 1.97
C PHE A 89 -9.79 -6.46 2.38
N LEU A 90 -10.06 -6.94 3.60
CA LEU A 90 -9.52 -8.18 4.15
C LEU A 90 -7.98 -8.18 4.05
N VAL A 91 -7.36 -7.12 4.56
CA VAL A 91 -5.91 -6.92 4.67
C VAL A 91 -5.60 -6.55 6.11
N ASP A 92 -4.39 -6.83 6.54
CA ASP A 92 -3.86 -6.29 7.78
C ASP A 92 -3.28 -4.89 7.53
N PHE A 93 -3.27 -4.06 8.56
CA PHE A 93 -2.75 -2.70 8.44
C PHE A 93 -2.19 -2.16 9.77
N GLN A 94 -1.17 -1.32 9.65
CA GLN A 94 -0.62 -0.52 10.75
C GLN A 94 -0.71 0.96 10.35
N LEU A 95 -1.09 1.80 11.30
CA LEU A 95 -1.17 3.25 11.10
C LEU A 95 -0.23 3.93 12.10
N GLU A 96 0.71 4.72 11.61
CA GLU A 96 1.54 5.61 12.43
C GLU A 96 0.82 6.95 12.55
N HIS A 97 0.32 7.28 13.75
CA HIS A 97 -0.51 8.48 13.94
C HIS A 97 -0.29 9.22 15.27
N PRO A 98 0.92 9.75 15.54
CA PRO A 98 1.16 10.54 16.75
C PRO A 98 0.21 11.75 16.83
N GLY A 99 -0.44 11.94 17.99
CA GLY A 99 -1.42 13.03 18.18
C GLY A 99 -2.57 12.99 17.18
N ASN A 100 -3.00 11.79 16.77
CA ASN A 100 -4.04 11.55 15.76
C ASN A 100 -3.71 12.08 14.34
N VAL A 101 -2.47 12.48 14.07
CA VAL A 101 -2.04 12.90 12.74
C VAL A 101 -1.47 11.71 12.00
N LEU A 102 -2.13 11.24 10.96
CA LEU A 102 -1.65 10.11 10.16
C LEU A 102 -0.36 10.46 9.41
N GLU A 103 0.78 9.92 9.87
CA GLU A 103 2.10 10.13 9.27
C GLU A 103 2.44 9.10 8.21
N SER A 104 2.15 7.83 8.48
CA SER A 104 2.31 6.76 7.52
C SER A 104 1.32 5.62 7.78
N TYR A 105 1.17 4.75 6.79
CA TYR A 105 0.41 3.53 6.93
C TYR A 105 1.07 2.37 6.16
N LEU A 106 0.96 1.19 6.74
CA LEU A 106 1.39 -0.08 6.17
C LEU A 106 0.15 -0.91 5.86
N VAL A 107 0.09 -1.48 4.66
CA VAL A 107 -0.93 -2.48 4.30
C VAL A 107 -0.24 -3.78 3.96
N THR A 108 -0.71 -4.88 4.55
CA THR A 108 -0.11 -6.21 4.38
C THR A 108 -1.16 -7.27 4.08
N ASP A 109 -0.75 -8.28 3.33
CA ASP A 109 -1.50 -9.53 3.16
C ASP A 109 -0.54 -10.71 3.09
N GLU A 110 -1.04 -11.87 3.49
CA GLU A 110 -0.25 -13.09 3.61
C GLU A 110 -0.70 -14.15 2.59
N ILE A 111 0.27 -14.90 2.07
CA ILE A 111 0.00 -16.08 1.23
C ILE A 111 0.80 -17.25 1.77
N TYR A 112 0.09 -18.29 2.21
CA TYR A 112 0.69 -19.55 2.62
C TYR A 112 1.01 -20.43 1.40
N SER A 113 2.05 -21.25 1.54
CA SER A 113 2.61 -22.05 0.44
C SER A 113 1.64 -23.09 -0.14
N ASP A 114 0.63 -23.52 0.62
CA ASP A 114 -0.42 -24.45 0.22
C ASP A 114 -1.50 -23.80 -0.67
N ALA A 115 -1.66 -22.49 -0.59
CA ALA A 115 -2.57 -21.69 -1.42
C ALA A 115 -1.83 -20.86 -2.49
N LEU A 116 -0.49 -20.92 -2.54
CA LEU A 116 0.29 -20.09 -3.46
C LEU A 116 0.18 -20.58 -4.91
N THR A 117 -0.48 -19.76 -5.72
CA THR A 117 -0.52 -19.85 -7.18
C THR A 117 -0.14 -18.49 -7.79
N LYS A 118 0.18 -18.46 -9.09
CA LYS A 118 0.40 -17.19 -9.81
C LYS A 118 -0.81 -16.26 -9.66
N ASP A 119 -2.01 -16.80 -9.86
CA ASP A 119 -3.26 -16.06 -9.71
C ASP A 119 -3.41 -15.45 -8.31
N ARG A 120 -3.18 -16.26 -7.26
CA ARG A 120 -3.28 -15.80 -5.88
C ARG A 120 -2.27 -14.69 -5.57
N LEU A 121 -1.03 -14.85 -6.02
CA LEU A 121 0.02 -13.84 -5.85
C LEU A 121 -0.38 -12.50 -6.49
N ILE A 122 -0.76 -12.51 -7.77
CA ILE A 122 -1.10 -11.29 -8.50
C ILE A 122 -2.39 -10.65 -7.95
N SER A 123 -3.38 -11.46 -7.58
CA SER A 123 -4.62 -10.98 -6.95
C SER A 123 -4.35 -10.34 -5.59
N THR A 124 -3.46 -10.89 -4.78
CA THR A 124 -3.07 -10.30 -3.50
C THR A 124 -2.30 -8.99 -3.68
N ILE A 125 -1.35 -8.90 -4.63
CA ILE A 125 -0.67 -7.64 -4.98
C ILE A 125 -1.69 -6.56 -5.35
N LYS A 126 -2.67 -6.90 -6.19
CA LYS A 126 -3.77 -6.01 -6.57
C LYS A 126 -4.62 -5.57 -5.38
N LYS A 127 -4.93 -6.50 -4.46
CA LYS A 127 -5.73 -6.24 -3.26
C LYS A 127 -5.02 -5.26 -2.32
N VAL A 128 -3.75 -5.51 -2.01
CA VAL A 128 -2.90 -4.63 -1.18
C VAL A 128 -2.80 -3.25 -1.81
N PHE A 129 -2.53 -3.17 -3.12
CA PHE A 129 -2.49 -1.90 -3.84
C PHE A 129 -3.82 -1.13 -3.75
N LYS A 130 -4.96 -1.79 -3.99
CA LYS A 130 -6.28 -1.15 -3.94
C LYS A 130 -6.62 -0.62 -2.54
N ALA A 131 -6.29 -1.37 -1.50
CA ALA A 131 -6.47 -0.94 -0.12
C ALA A 131 -5.63 0.33 0.18
N LYS A 132 -4.35 0.33 -0.22
CA LYS A 132 -3.48 1.49 -0.14
C LYS A 132 -4.02 2.69 -0.94
N LEU A 133 -4.43 2.46 -2.18
CA LEU A 133 -4.96 3.50 -3.07
C LEU A 133 -6.23 4.15 -2.49
N HIS A 134 -7.08 3.36 -1.85
CA HIS A 134 -8.29 3.86 -1.21
C HIS A 134 -7.96 4.90 -0.12
N VAL A 135 -6.96 4.65 0.72
CA VAL A 135 -6.51 5.61 1.74
C VAL A 135 -5.90 6.85 1.09
N LEU A 136 -5.08 6.68 0.06
CA LEU A 136 -4.51 7.79 -0.71
C LEU A 136 -5.61 8.69 -1.28
N TRP A 137 -6.67 8.11 -1.86
CA TRP A 137 -7.81 8.87 -2.37
C TRP A 137 -8.65 9.53 -1.27
N LEU A 138 -8.76 8.93 -0.08
CA LEU A 138 -9.40 9.59 1.05
C LEU A 138 -8.64 10.85 1.48
N ILE A 139 -7.31 10.77 1.52
CA ILE A 139 -6.44 11.92 1.81
C ILE A 139 -6.62 12.99 0.71
N GLN A 140 -6.46 12.62 -0.56
CA GLN A 140 -6.60 13.57 -1.68
C GLN A 140 -8.00 14.18 -1.78
N LYS A 141 -9.06 13.40 -1.59
CA LYS A 141 -10.43 13.93 -1.63
C LYS A 141 -10.69 14.96 -0.52
N ARG A 142 -10.05 14.79 0.63
CA ARG A 142 -10.26 15.65 1.80
C ARG A 142 -9.33 16.86 1.82
N PHE A 143 -8.11 16.71 1.32
CA PHE A 143 -7.02 17.69 1.48
C PHE A 143 -6.34 18.07 0.16
N GLY A 144 -6.66 17.42 -0.95
CA GLY A 144 -6.18 17.81 -2.27
C GLY A 144 -6.62 19.23 -2.58
N GLU A 145 -5.78 19.97 -3.29
CA GLU A 145 -6.17 21.26 -3.81
C GLU A 145 -7.39 21.06 -4.71
N LYS A 146 -8.46 21.84 -4.47
CA LYS A 146 -9.35 22.14 -5.58
C LYS A 146 -8.46 22.94 -6.51
N GLU A 147 -8.07 22.40 -7.65
CA GLU A 147 -7.79 23.28 -8.78
C GLU A 147 -9.01 24.21 -8.83
N ASP A 148 -8.78 25.50 -8.56
CA ASP A 148 -9.73 26.52 -8.97
C ASP A 148 -9.91 26.24 -10.46
N ILE A 149 -11.04 25.63 -10.80
CA ILE A 149 -11.51 25.56 -12.17
C ILE A 149 -11.71 27.03 -12.52
N HIS A 150 -10.65 27.64 -13.06
CA HIS A 150 -10.80 28.80 -13.90
C HIS A 150 -11.72 28.34 -15.01
N GLU A 151 -13.01 28.64 -14.83
CA GLU A 151 -13.96 28.81 -15.91
C GLU A 151 -13.36 29.84 -16.85
N ASP A 152 -12.48 29.41 -17.74
CA ASP A 152 -12.13 30.18 -18.91
C ASP A 152 -11.67 29.25 -20.02
N THR A 153 -12.37 29.43 -21.15
CA THR A 153 -12.03 29.04 -22.52
C THR A 153 -12.32 27.60 -22.97
N MET A 154 -13.47 27.48 -23.64
CA MET A 154 -13.65 27.05 -25.06
C MET A 154 -12.91 25.77 -25.50
N TYR A 155 -13.55 24.83 -26.18
CA TYR A 155 -14.03 25.01 -27.57
C TYR A 155 -15.35 24.30 -27.86
N VAL A 156 -16.14 25.01 -28.68
CA VAL A 156 -17.27 24.66 -29.57
C VAL A 156 -17.60 23.18 -29.72
#